data_AF-A0A2G4U2B3-F1
#
_entry.id   AF-A0A2G4U2B3-F1
#
_cell.length_a   1.000
_cell.length_b   1.000
_cell.length_c   1.000
_cell.angle_alpha   90.00
_cell.angle_beta   90.00
_cell.angle_gamma   90.00
#
_symmetry.space_group_name_H-M   'P 1'
#
loop_
_entity.id
_entity.type
_entity.pdbx_description
1 polymer ?
#
loop_
_entity_poly.entity_id
_entity_poly.type
_entity_poly.pdbx_seq_one_letter_code
_entity_poly.pdbx_strand_id
1 'polypeptide(L)' 'MDKLAPCEVSDLLSEIASILKVSSMLIASEDGNDTGYELLWIAQERAEKAAKNIEGVNYARTAAK' A
#
# COMPACT_ATOMS: atom_id res chain seq x y z
N MET A 1 -5.16 12.13 11.62
CA MET A 1 -5.35 10.78 11.05
C MET A 1 -5.34 9.81 12.19
N ASP A 2 -6.36 8.98 12.31
CA ASP A 2 -6.38 7.91 13.30
C ASP A 2 -5.29 6.88 12.98
N LYS A 3 -4.63 6.35 14.01
CA LYS A 3 -3.60 5.32 13.86
C LYS A 3 -4.26 3.98 13.52
N LEU A 4 -3.76 3.32 12.48
CA LEU A 4 -4.17 1.98 12.09
C LEU A 4 -3.64 0.92 13.07
N ALA A 5 -4.45 -0.09 13.36
CA ALA A 5 -4.01 -1.31 14.03
C ALA A 5 -3.03 -2.10 13.14
N PRO A 6 -2.15 -2.95 13.71
CA PRO A 6 -1.18 -3.72 12.93
C PRO A 6 -1.79 -4.59 11.82
N CYS A 7 -2.97 -5.18 12.04
CA CYS A 7 -3.68 -5.95 11.01
C CYS A 7 -4.14 -5.05 9.86
N GLU A 8 -4.66 -3.86 10.16
CA GLU A 8 -5.10 -2.88 9.16
C GLU A 8 -3.92 -2.35 8.32
N VAL A 9 -2.72 -2.22 8.92
CA VAL A 9 -1.50 -1.90 8.17
C VAL A 9 -1.12 -3.05 7.23
N SER A 10 -1.22 -4.30 7.67
CA SER A 10 -0.93 -5.47 6.82
C SER A 10 -1.91 -5.59 5.65
N ASP A 11 -3.20 -5.35 5.89
CA ASP A 11 -4.24 -5.35 4.86
C ASP A 11 -3.98 -4.24 3.84
N LEU A 12 -3.69 -3.01 4.31
CA LEU A 12 -3.35 -1.88 3.45
C LEU A 12 -2.10 -2.15 2.60
N LEU A 13 -1.06 -2.77 3.16
CA LEU A 13 0.14 -3.17 2.40
C LEU A 13 -0.17 -4.21 1.32
N SER A 14 -1.08 -5.14 1.61
CA SER A 14 -1.53 -6.17 0.65
C SER A 14 -2.34 -5.57 -0.51
N GLU A 15 -3.18 -4.57 -0.21
CA GLU A 15 -3.91 -3.79 -1.21
C GLU A 15 -2.93 -3.01 -2.10
N ILE A 16 -1.94 -2.32 -1.51
CA ILE A 16 -0.91 -1.58 -2.25
C ILE A 16 -0.17 -2.51 -3.22
N ALA A 17 0.28 -3.68 -2.76
CA ALA A 17 0.97 -4.64 -3.60
C ALA A 17 0.12 -5.11 -4.79
N SER A 18 -1.18 -5.31 -4.58
CA SER A 18 -2.12 -5.70 -5.62
C SER A 18 -2.31 -4.59 -6.67
N ILE A 19 -2.44 -3.34 -6.23
CA ILE A 19 -2.56 -2.18 -7.12
C ILE A 19 -1.28 -2.02 -7.95
N LEU A 20 -0.10 -2.06 -7.33
CA LEU A 20 1.18 -1.96 -8.05
C LEU A 20 1.34 -3.02 -9.14
N LYS A 21 0.90 -4.26 -8.87
CA LYS A 21 0.92 -5.33 -9.87
C LYS A 21 0.05 -4.96 -11.08
N VAL A 22 -1.18 -4.54 -10.86
CA VAL A 22 -2.11 -4.15 -11.94
C VAL A 22 -1.58 -2.91 -12.68
N SER A 23 -1.12 -1.88 -11.97
CA SER A 23 -0.49 -0.69 -12.54
C SER A 23 0.63 -1.05 -13.50
N SER A 24 1.57 -1.92 -13.07
CA SER A 24 2.71 -2.30 -13.90
C SER A 24 2.31 -3.02 -15.19
N MET A 25 1.26 -3.85 -15.14
CA MET A 25 0.73 -4.55 -16.31
C MET A 25 0.05 -3.58 -17.29
N LEU A 26 -0.64 -2.55 -16.78
CA LEU A 26 -1.33 -1.56 -17.60
C LEU A 26 -0.39 -0.50 -18.18
N ILE A 27 0.62 -0.06 -17.44
CA ILE A 27 1.68 0.84 -17.95
C ILE A 27 2.41 0.19 -19.12
N ALA A 28 2.60 -1.13 -19.08
CA ALA A 28 3.25 -1.89 -20.14
C ALA A 28 2.36 -2.15 -21.37
N SER A 29 1.07 -1.79 -21.34
CA SER A 29 0.16 -1.97 -22.48
C SER A 29 -0.07 -0.68 -23.26
N GLU A 30 -0.35 -0.82 -24.56
CA GLU A 30 -0.50 0.30 -25.50
C GLU A 30 -1.72 1.19 -25.17
N ASP A 31 -2.81 0.58 -24.68
CA ASP A 31 -4.07 1.27 -24.36
C ASP A 31 -4.23 1.59 -22.85
N GLY A 32 -3.45 0.94 -21.99
CA GLY A 32 -3.63 1.00 -20.52
C GLY A 32 -2.72 1.99 -19.80
N ASN A 33 -1.87 2.71 -20.53
CA ASN A 33 -0.75 3.46 -19.97
C ASN A 33 -1.21 4.52 -18.95
N ASP A 34 -2.16 5.37 -19.32
CA ASP A 34 -2.69 6.44 -18.46
C ASP A 34 -3.37 5.87 -17.20
N THR A 35 -4.22 4.85 -17.36
CA THR A 35 -4.88 4.16 -16.23
C THR A 35 -3.85 3.49 -15.31
N GLY A 36 -2.80 2.94 -15.88
CA GLY A 36 -1.70 2.34 -15.13
C GLY A 36 -0.99 3.35 -14.23
N TYR A 37 -0.74 4.56 -14.73
CA TYR A 37 -0.16 5.66 -13.95
C TYR A 37 -1.12 6.22 -12.88
N GLU A 38 -2.42 6.32 -13.16
CA GLU A 38 -3.41 6.71 -12.14
C GLU A 38 -3.44 5.72 -10.97
N LEU A 39 -3.43 4.42 -11.26
CA LEU A 39 -3.36 3.39 -10.23
C LEU A 39 -2.04 3.44 -9.46
N LEU A 40 -0.93 3.77 -10.13
CA LEU A 40 0.37 3.95 -9.49
C LEU A 40 0.35 5.11 -8.50
N TRP A 41 -0.30 6.23 -8.86
CA TRP A 41 -0.49 7.37 -7.96
C TRP A 41 -1.28 6.98 -6.69
N ILE A 42 -2.38 6.24 -6.86
CA ILE A 42 -3.19 5.74 -5.73
C ILE A 42 -2.36 4.82 -4.82
N ALA A 43 -1.52 3.95 -5.39
CA ALA A 43 -0.63 3.09 -4.61
C ALA A 43 0.38 3.91 -3.80
N GLN A 44 0.94 4.99 -4.36
CA GLN A 44 1.87 5.88 -3.66
C GLN A 44 1.20 6.60 -2.48
N GLU A 45 0.01 7.19 -2.67
CA GLU A 45 -0.71 7.86 -1.58
C GLU A 45 -1.02 6.90 -0.42
N ARG A 46 -1.43 5.66 -0.75
CA ARG A 46 -1.69 4.62 0.25
C ARG A 46 -0.41 4.16 0.95
N ALA A 47 0.69 4.04 0.23
CA ALA A 47 2.00 3.68 0.81
C ALA A 47 2.50 4.76 1.78
N GLU A 48 2.33 6.04 1.45
CA GLU A 48 2.68 7.14 2.36
C GLU A 48 1.83 7.10 3.64
N LYS A 49 0.53 6.81 3.51
CA LYS A 49 -0.35 6.61 4.67
C LYS A 49 0.09 5.43 5.53
N ALA A 50 0.45 4.30 4.91
CA ALA A 50 0.96 3.13 5.63
C ALA A 50 2.28 3.45 6.35
N ALA A 51 3.22 4.11 5.68
CA ALA A 51 4.52 4.49 6.26
C ALA A 51 4.36 5.40 7.50
N LYS A 52 3.48 6.40 7.44
CA LYS A 52 3.15 7.27 8.58
C LYS A 52 2.50 6.53 9.75
N ASN A 53 1.83 5.40 9.49
CA ASN A 53 1.27 4.53 10.52
C ASN A 53 2.29 3.55 11.09
N ILE A 54 3.35 3.22 10.35
CA ILE A 54 4.47 2.38 10.80
C ILE A 54 5.44 3.21 11.66
N GLU A 55 5.67 4.47 11.29
CA GLU A 55 6.57 5.37 11.99
C GLU A 55 6.06 5.68 13.42
N GLY A 56 6.82 5.26 14.43
CA GLY A 56 6.43 5.39 15.84
C GLY A 56 5.52 4.28 16.39
N VAL A 57 5.22 3.24 15.59
CA VAL A 57 4.63 1.99 16.10
C VAL A 57 5.76 1.02 16.39
N ASN A 58 6.00 0.76 17.68
CA ASN A 58 6.91 -0.29 18.09
C ASN A 58 6.19 -1.62 17.85
N TYR A 59 6.40 -2.24 16.68
CA TYR A 59 6.00 -3.61 16.38
C TYR A 59 6.86 -4.59 17.19
N ALA A 60 6.88 -4.42 18.52
CA ALA A 60 7.23 -5.49 19.41
C ALA A 60 6.20 -6.57 19.13
N ARG A 61 6.60 -7.53 18.28
CA ARG A 61 5.95 -8.82 18.08
C ARG A 61 5.35 -9.18 19.42
N THR A 62 4.03 -9.18 19.52
CA THR A 62 3.33 -9.75 20.67
C THR A 62 3.87 -11.16 20.76
N ALA A 63 4.87 -11.34 21.62
CA ALA A 63 5.42 -12.63 21.96
C ALA A 63 4.22 -13.36 22.53
N ALA A 64 3.69 -14.28 21.72
CA ALA A 64 2.65 -15.17 22.14
C ALA A 64 3.11 -15.79 23.47
N LYS A 65 2.31 -15.58 24.51
CA LYS A 65 2.47 -16.24 25.81
C LYS A 65 2.22 -17.73 25.66
#